data_AF-A0AB33KDU9-F1
#
_entry.id   AF-A0AB33KDU9-F1
#
_cell.length_a   1.000
_cell.length_b   1.000
_cell.length_c   1.000
_cell.angle_alpha   90.00
_cell.angle_beta   90.00
_cell.angle_gamma   90.00
#
_symmetry.space_group_name_H-M   'P 1'
#
loop_
_entity.id
_entity.type
_entity.pdbx_description
1 polymer ?
#
loop_
_entity_poly.entity_id
_entity_poly.type
_entity_poly.pdbx_seq_one_letter_code
_entity_poly.pdbx_strand_id
1 'polypeptide(L)' 'MHARPADARQASALGLQTGSPTLAGAHRWSDAQGIIEYGEWCLPPRMTIGYEYTP' A
#
# COMPACT_ATOMS: atom_id res chain seq x y z
N MET A 1 8.00 -0.51 -2.08
CA MET A 1 6.97 -1.41 -1.50
C MET A 1 7.66 -2.58 -0.84
N HIS A 2 7.16 -3.09 0.29
CA HIS A 2 7.72 -4.26 0.97
C HIS A 2 6.61 -5.08 1.65
N ALA A 3 6.87 -6.38 1.85
CA ALA A 3 5.97 -7.24 2.61
C ALA A 3 6.16 -7.00 4.12
N ARG A 4 5.05 -6.90 4.86
CA ARG A 4 5.08 -6.83 6.33
C ARG A 4 3.81 -7.39 6.96
N PRO A 5 3.84 -7.82 8.23
CA PRO A 5 2.63 -8.21 8.96
C PRO A 5 1.68 -7.02 9.14
N ALA A 6 0.37 -7.28 9.04
CA ALA A 6 -0.69 -6.34 9.37
C ALA A 6 -0.75 -6.09 10.88
N ASP A 7 -0.81 -4.83 11.29
CA ASP A 7 -1.19 -4.47 12.65
C ASP A 7 -2.71 -4.65 12.88
N ALA A 8 -3.17 -4.46 14.12
CA ALA A 8 -4.57 -4.66 14.47
C ALA A 8 -5.54 -3.76 13.67
N ARG A 9 -5.15 -2.50 13.38
CA ARG A 9 -5.98 -1.55 12.64
C ARG A 9 -6.12 -1.97 11.18
N GLN A 10 -5.01 -2.35 10.55
CA GLN A 10 -4.97 -2.77 9.16
C GLN A 10 -5.68 -4.10 8.98
N ALA A 11 -5.46 -5.05 9.88
CA ALA A 11 -6.13 -6.34 9.88
C ALA A 11 -7.65 -6.16 9.97
N SER A 12 -8.13 -5.30 10.88
CA SER A 12 -9.55 -4.97 10.99
C SER A 12 -10.10 -4.33 9.72
N ALA A 13 -9.38 -3.37 9.12
CA ALA A 13 -9.84 -2.67 7.92
C ALA A 13 -9.86 -3.57 6.67
N LEU A 14 -8.96 -4.55 6.60
CA LEU A 14 -8.81 -5.46 5.46
C LEU A 14 -9.56 -6.79 5.65
N GLY A 15 -10.20 -7.03 6.80
CA GLY A 15 -10.85 -8.31 7.11
C GLY A 15 -9.87 -9.47 7.24
N LEU A 16 -8.68 -9.21 7.78
CA LEU A 16 -7.60 -10.19 7.97
C LEU A 16 -7.38 -10.48 9.46
N GLN A 17 -6.61 -11.53 9.75
CA GLN A 17 -6.08 -11.75 11.10
C GLN A 17 -4.87 -10.83 11.34
N THR A 18 -4.69 -10.32 12.57
CA THR A 18 -3.48 -9.58 12.95
C THR A 18 -2.24 -10.43 12.69
N GLY A 19 -1.18 -9.84 12.13
CA GLY A 19 0.02 -10.56 11.71
C GLY A 19 -0.05 -11.16 10.31
N SER A 20 -1.22 -11.16 9.65
CA SER A 20 -1.34 -11.62 8.26
C SER A 20 -0.38 -10.84 7.34
N PRO A 21 0.23 -11.47 6.34
CA PRO A 21 1.12 -10.78 5.42
C PRO A 21 0.35 -9.74 4.60
N THR A 22 0.94 -8.57 4.41
CA THR A 22 0.42 -7.51 3.54
C THR A 22 1.52 -6.95 2.66
N LEU A 23 1.16 -6.41 1.50
CA LEU A 23 2.06 -5.55 0.74
C LEU A 23 1.86 -4.11 1.20
N ALA A 24 2.90 -3.48 1.72
CA ALA A 24 2.86 -2.10 2.19
C ALA A 24 3.72 -1.19 1.31
N GLY A 25 3.29 0.06 1.20
CA GLY A 25 3.98 1.07 0.42
C GLY A 25 3.67 2.47 0.90
N ALA A 26 4.48 3.39 0.42
CA ALA A 26 4.22 4.81 0.49
C ALA A 26 4.37 5.37 -0.93
N HIS A 27 3.63 6.43 -1.21
CA HIS A 27 3.75 7.17 -2.44
C HIS A 27 3.74 8.66 -2.14
N ARG A 28 4.31 9.42 -3.07
CA ARG A 28 4.33 10.87 -3.04
C ARG A 28 3.73 11.35 -4.35
N TRP A 29 2.74 12.21 -4.25
CA TRP A 29 2.22 12.97 -5.38
C TRP A 29 2.72 14.41 -5.28
N SER A 30 3.25 14.92 -6.38
CA SER A 30 3.84 16.26 -6.44
C SER A 30 3.69 16.87 -7.81
N ASP A 31 3.72 18.19 -7.85
CA ASP A 31 3.81 19.02 -9.05
C ASP A 31 5.08 19.90 -9.02
N ALA A 32 5.14 20.90 -9.89
CA ALA A 32 6.28 21.84 -9.96
C ALA A 32 6.36 22.77 -8.74
N GLN A 33 5.28 22.90 -7.98
CA GLN A 33 5.16 23.77 -6.81
C GLN A 33 5.49 23.03 -5.51
N GLY A 34 5.43 21.69 -5.50
CA GLY A 34 5.89 20.89 -4.38
C GLY A 34 5.10 19.60 -4.19
N ILE A 35 5.03 19.13 -2.94
CA ILE A 35 4.24 17.95 -2.59
C ILE A 35 2.77 18.33 -2.48
N ILE A 36 1.95 17.58 -3.20
CA ILE A 36 0.49 17.60 -3.06
C ILE A 36 0.09 16.61 -1.98
N GLU A 37 0.61 15.38 -2.05
CA GLU A 37 0.24 14.31 -1.13
C GLU A 37 1.42 13.40 -0.79
N TYR A 38 1.44 12.95 0.46
CA TYR A 38 2.17 11.77 0.88
C TYR A 38 1.17 10.78 1.46
N GLY A 39 1.11 9.58 0.89
CA GLY A 39 0.15 8.56 1.31
C GLY A 39 0.83 7.22 1.57
N GLU A 40 0.50 6.62 2.71
CA GLU A 40 0.88 5.26 3.08
C GLU A 40 -0.30 4.31 2.91
N TRP A 41 -0.02 3.09 2.48
CA TRP A 41 -1.04 2.10 2.22
C TRP A 41 -0.57 0.68 2.52
N CYS A 42 -1.53 -0.21 2.73
CA CYS A 42 -1.33 -1.65 2.88
C CYS A 42 -2.41 -2.40 2.12
N LEU A 43 -2.04 -3.49 1.45
CA LEU A 43 -2.92 -4.26 0.59
C LEU A 43 -3.00 -5.72 1.08
N PRO A 44 -4.17 -6.38 0.94
CA PRO A 44 -4.35 -7.75 1.37
C PRO A 44 -3.56 -8.73 0.47
N PRO A 45 -3.32 -9.97 0.94
CA PRO A 45 -2.77 -11.02 0.10
C PRO A 45 -3.58 -11.24 -1.17
N ARG A 46 -2.91 -11.73 -2.23
CA ARG A 46 -3.52 -12.11 -3.51
C ARG A 46 -4.18 -10.95 -4.27
N MET A 47 -3.77 -9.72 -3.99
CA MET A 47 -4.07 -8.56 -4.85
C MET A 47 -2.83 -8.20 -5.68
N THR A 48 -3.01 -8.12 -7.00
CA THR A 48 -1.93 -7.81 -7.95
C THR A 48 -2.06 -6.35 -8.37
N ILE A 49 -0.98 -5.58 -8.21
CA ILE A 49 -0.84 -4.26 -8.84
C ILE A 49 -0.10 -4.48 -10.16
N GLY A 50 -0.72 -4.08 -11.26
CA GLY A 50 -0.10 -4.07 -12.58
C GLY A 50 -0.15 -2.66 -13.17
N TYR A 51 0.73 -2.41 -14.12
CA TYR A 51 0.72 -1.20 -14.93
C TYR A 51 1.13 -1.61 -16.34
N GLU A 52 0.43 -1.05 -17.33
CA GLU A 52 0.81 -1.20 -18.73
C GLU A 52 2.03 -0.32 -19.01
N TYR A 53 3.05 -0.90 -19.64
CA TYR A 53 4.20 -0.14 -20.12
C TYR A 53 4.03 0.05 -21.62
N THR A 54 3.94 1.30 -22.07
CA THR A 54 4.06 1.62 -23.50
C THR A 54 5.54 1.93 -23.75
N PRO A 55 6.24 1.14 -24.59
CA PRO A 55 7.65 1.36 -24.91
C PRO A 55 7.95 2.73 -25.52
#